data_AF-A0A661MYE8-F1
#
_entry.id   AF-A0A661MYE8-F1
#
_cell.length_a   1.000
_cell.length_b   1.000
_cell.length_c   1.000
_cell.angle_alpha   90.00
_cell.angle_beta   90.00
_cell.angle_gamma   90.00
#
_symmetry.space_group_name_H-M   'P 1'
#
loop_
_entity.id
_entity.type
_entity.pdbx_description
1 polymer ?
#
loop_
_entity_poly.entity_id
_entity_poly.type
_entity_poly.pdbx_seq_one_letter_code
_entity_poly.pdbx_strand_id
1 'polypeptide(L)'
;MRGAGQEVYSGFWSWSQMTLPVFPSLRITADALVPQGAFAEAQAAFLKPDAEVVARLSALLREKNVGVVAHFYMDPELQGVLSACDWPHTHVSDSLAMADRAIAMAE
;
A
#
# COMPACT_ATOMS: atom_id res chain seq x y z
N MET A 1 -62.11 -13.32 16.52
CA MET A 1 -60.95 -14.16 16.88
C MET A 1 -59.76 -13.67 16.07
N ARG A 2 -58.76 -13.12 16.75
CA ARG A 2 -57.52 -12.59 16.16
C ARG A 2 -56.52 -13.73 15.93
N GLY A 3 -55.74 -13.60 14.84
CA GLY A 3 -54.30 -13.89 14.83
C GLY A 3 -53.87 -15.34 14.65
N ALA A 4 -53.29 -15.67 13.50
CA ALA A 4 -52.27 -16.73 13.35
C ALA A 4 -51.61 -16.81 11.95
N GLY A 5 -51.86 -15.89 11.01
CA GLY A 5 -51.51 -16.11 9.59
C GLY A 5 -50.47 -15.20 8.95
N GLN A 6 -50.17 -14.02 9.51
CA GLN A 6 -49.41 -12.99 8.78
C GLN A 6 -48.02 -12.67 9.34
N GLU A 7 -47.61 -13.22 10.49
CA GLU A 7 -46.30 -12.92 11.08
C GLU A 7 -45.14 -13.77 10.53
N VAL A 8 -45.42 -14.83 9.77
CA VAL A 8 -44.37 -15.78 9.36
C VAL A 8 -43.70 -15.44 8.02
N TYR A 9 -44.16 -14.40 7.32
CA TYR A 9 -43.69 -14.05 5.97
C TYR A 9 -43.08 -12.63 5.86
N SER A 10 -42.88 -11.91 6.97
CA SER A 10 -42.24 -10.58 6.93
C SER A 10 -40.74 -10.58 7.29
N GLY A 11 -40.19 -11.71 7.71
CA GLY A 11 -38.82 -11.78 8.26
C GLY A 11 -37.69 -11.99 7.24
N PHE A 12 -37.97 -12.26 5.96
CA PHE A 12 -36.93 -12.77 5.04
C PHE A 12 -36.35 -11.75 4.05
N TRP A 13 -36.94 -10.55 3.91
CA TRP A 13 -36.41 -9.53 2.99
C TRP A 13 -36.58 -8.12 3.55
N SER A 14 -35.91 -7.85 4.68
CA SER A 14 -35.64 -6.46 5.05
C SER A 14 -34.50 -5.93 4.17
N TRP A 15 -34.84 -5.28 3.07
CA TRP A 15 -33.93 -4.42 2.32
C TRP A 15 -33.68 -3.12 3.11
N SER A 16 -33.38 -3.22 4.41
CA SER A 16 -32.92 -2.09 5.20
C SER A 16 -31.56 -1.68 4.67
N GLN A 17 -31.53 -0.59 3.90
CA GLN A 17 -30.39 0.28 3.59
C GLN A 17 -29.02 -0.37 3.86
N MET A 18 -28.57 -1.23 2.95
CA MET A 18 -27.16 -1.57 2.87
C MET A 18 -26.43 -0.29 2.44
N THR A 19 -25.81 0.41 3.39
CA THR A 19 -24.81 1.42 3.08
C THR A 19 -23.68 0.71 2.35
N LEU A 20 -23.54 0.98 1.05
CA LEU A 20 -22.42 0.45 0.26
C LEU A 20 -21.12 0.96 0.87
N PRO A 21 -20.09 0.11 1.00
CA PRO A 21 -18.79 0.56 1.44
C PRO A 21 -18.27 1.64 0.49
N VAL A 22 -17.58 2.64 1.05
CA VAL A 22 -16.92 3.69 0.28
C VAL A 22 -15.97 3.03 -0.72
N PHE A 23 -16.05 3.43 -1.99
CA PHE A 23 -15.12 2.95 -3.01
C PHE A 23 -13.69 3.37 -2.63
N PRO A 24 -12.75 2.41 -2.51
CA PRO A 24 -11.38 2.73 -2.13
C PRO A 24 -10.71 3.66 -3.14
N SER A 25 -10.28 4.85 -2.70
CA SER A 25 -9.63 5.82 -3.58
C SER A 25 -8.55 6.64 -2.88
N LEU A 26 -7.53 7.03 -3.64
CA LEU A 26 -6.52 8.00 -3.23
C LEU A 26 -6.78 9.31 -3.99
N ARG A 27 -7.29 10.32 -3.31
CA ARG A 27 -7.53 11.64 -3.94
C ARG A 27 -6.32 12.53 -3.74
N ILE A 28 -5.69 12.93 -4.84
CA ILE A 28 -4.54 13.82 -4.82
C ILE A 28 -5.01 15.23 -5.18
N THR A 29 -4.72 16.21 -4.33
CA THR A 29 -4.91 17.65 -4.58
C THR A 29 -3.55 18.33 -4.66
N ALA A 30 -3.53 19.65 -4.87
CA ALA A 30 -2.28 20.42 -4.84
C ALA A 30 -1.52 20.29 -3.51
N ASP A 31 -2.25 20.11 -2.40
CA ASP A 31 -1.68 20.21 -1.04
C ASP A 31 -1.76 18.91 -0.24
N ALA A 32 -2.52 17.91 -0.71
CA ALA A 32 -2.82 16.73 0.08
C ALA A 32 -3.06 15.45 -0.74
N LEU A 33 -2.73 14.32 -0.13
CA LEU A 33 -3.18 13.00 -0.52
C LEU A 33 -4.21 12.54 0.52
N VAL A 34 -5.46 12.37 0.10
CA VAL A 34 -6.59 12.03 0.96
C VAL A 34 -7.07 10.61 0.60
N PRO A 35 -6.70 9.59 1.38
CA PRO A 35 -7.22 8.24 1.18
C PRO A 35 -8.68 8.15 1.65
N GLN A 36 -9.49 7.36 0.97
CA GLN A 36 -10.88 7.11 1.31
C GLN A 36 -11.19 5.63 1.26
N GLY A 37 -11.72 5.09 2.36
CA GLY A 37 -12.06 3.68 2.48
C GLY A 37 -10.88 2.86 2.98
N ALA A 38 -11.17 1.83 3.77
CA ALA A 38 -10.19 1.08 4.56
C ALA A 38 -8.99 0.56 3.76
N PHE A 39 -9.22 0.11 2.52
CA PHE A 39 -8.13 -0.38 1.67
C PHE A 39 -7.18 0.76 1.28
N ALA A 40 -7.69 1.89 0.77
CA ALA A 40 -6.84 3.01 0.36
C ALA A 40 -6.14 3.67 1.57
N GLU A 41 -6.79 3.71 2.72
CA GLU A 41 -6.21 4.19 3.98
C GLU A 41 -5.03 3.30 4.42
N ALA A 42 -5.19 1.98 4.36
CA ALA A 42 -4.10 1.06 4.64
C ALA A 42 -2.94 1.20 3.65
N GLN A 43 -3.22 1.34 2.35
CA GLN A 43 -2.18 1.54 1.34
C GLN A 43 -1.44 2.88 1.52
N ALA A 44 -2.14 3.95 1.90
CA ALA A 44 -1.54 5.26 2.12
C ALA A 44 -0.58 5.31 3.32
N ALA A 45 -0.74 4.41 4.30
CA ALA A 45 0.18 4.31 5.43
C ALA A 45 1.61 3.99 4.97
N PHE A 46 1.76 3.19 3.91
CA PHE A 46 3.07 2.82 3.37
C PHE A 46 3.79 3.95 2.61
N LEU A 47 3.08 5.02 2.25
CA LEU A 47 3.69 6.22 1.65
C LEU A 47 4.52 7.02 2.67
N LYS A 48 4.38 6.73 3.97
CA LYS A 48 5.13 7.34 5.07
C LYS A 48 5.68 6.22 5.96
N PRO A 49 6.72 5.50 5.50
CA PRO A 49 7.29 4.40 6.26
C PRO A 49 7.89 4.87 7.59
N ASP A 50 8.07 3.94 8.53
CA ASP A 50 8.74 4.20 9.80
C ASP A 50 10.19 4.66 9.57
N ALA A 51 10.51 5.87 10.04
CA ALA A 51 11.83 6.47 9.90
C ALA A 51 12.94 5.65 10.57
N GLU A 52 12.66 4.93 11.66
CA GLU A 52 13.66 4.08 12.33
C GLU A 52 14.02 2.88 11.45
N VAL A 53 13.02 2.26 10.81
CA VAL A 53 13.21 1.14 9.88
C VAL A 53 14.03 1.58 8.67
N VAL A 54 13.69 2.73 8.08
CA VAL A 54 14.41 3.32 6.94
C VAL A 54 15.86 3.62 7.32
N ALA A 55 16.10 4.24 8.48
CA ALA A 55 17.44 4.58 8.94
C ALA A 55 18.29 3.32 9.18
N ARG A 56 17.72 2.31 9.83
CA ARG A 56 18.42 1.04 10.09
C ARG A 56 18.77 0.32 8.79
N LEU A 57 17.86 0.25 7.83
CA LEU A 57 18.12 -0.36 6.53
C LEU A 57 19.21 0.40 5.78
N SER A 58 19.10 1.73 5.71
CA SER A 58 20.09 2.57 5.00
C SER A 58 21.48 2.43 5.61
N ALA A 59 21.58 2.37 6.95
CA ALA A 59 22.83 2.13 7.65
C ALA A 59 23.42 0.75 7.32
N LEU A 60 22.59 -0.31 7.32
CA LEU A 60 23.03 -1.67 6.99
C LEU A 60 23.53 -1.79 5.56
N LEU A 61 22.81 -1.22 4.58
CA LEU A 61 23.21 -1.24 3.17
C LEU A 61 24.53 -0.53 2.96
N ARG A 62 24.73 0.61 3.63
CA ARG A 62 25.98 1.38 3.61
C ARG A 62 27.13 0.62 4.27
N GLU A 63 26.91 0.03 5.44
CA GLU A 63 27.92 -0.76 6.16
C GLU A 63 28.40 -1.96 5.32
N LYS A 64 27.46 -2.64 4.67
CA LYS A 64 27.76 -3.83 3.86
C LYS A 64 28.17 -3.53 2.43
N ASN A 65 28.09 -2.26 2.00
CA ASN A 65 28.28 -1.84 0.62
C ASN A 65 27.41 -2.65 -0.37
N VAL A 66 26.11 -2.75 -0.08
CA VAL A 66 25.16 -3.56 -0.85
C VAL A 66 24.19 -2.68 -1.61
N GLY A 67 24.00 -2.97 -2.90
CA GLY A 67 22.92 -2.41 -3.72
C GLY A 67 21.64 -3.25 -3.65
N VAL A 68 20.48 -2.60 -3.77
CA VAL A 68 19.16 -3.25 -3.81
C VAL A 68 18.44 -2.82 -5.08
N VAL A 69 17.95 -3.79 -5.84
CA VAL A 69 17.07 -3.57 -6.98
C VAL A 69 15.78 -4.35 -6.77
N ALA A 70 14.65 -3.66 -6.71
CA ALA A 70 13.33 -4.25 -6.52
C ALA A 70 12.47 -4.10 -7.77
N HIS A 71 11.57 -5.06 -8.01
CA HIS A 71 10.60 -4.98 -9.10
C HIS A 71 9.40 -4.10 -8.72
N PHE A 72 8.75 -3.44 -9.69
CA PHE A 72 7.51 -2.66 -9.47
C PHE A 72 6.33 -3.46 -8.89
N TYR A 73 6.41 -4.79 -8.87
CA TYR A 73 5.37 -5.68 -8.33
C TYR A 73 5.63 -6.11 -6.88
N MET A 74 6.69 -5.60 -6.26
CA MET A 74 6.87 -5.78 -4.83
C MET A 74 5.77 -5.07 -4.05
N ASP A 75 5.55 -5.50 -2.81
CA ASP A 75 4.52 -4.95 -1.95
C ASP A 75 4.74 -3.44 -1.70
N PRO A 76 3.65 -2.66 -1.52
CA PRO A 76 3.74 -1.22 -1.30
C PRO A 76 4.48 -0.82 -0.02
N GLU A 77 4.51 -1.69 0.99
CA GLU A 77 5.26 -1.47 2.22
C GLU A 77 6.77 -1.42 1.94
N LEU A 78 7.29 -2.42 1.23
CA LEU A 78 8.67 -2.48 0.79
C LEU A 78 9.01 -1.32 -0.13
N GLN A 79 8.15 -1.01 -1.11
CA GLN A 79 8.38 0.13 -2.01
C GLN A 79 8.45 1.46 -1.26
N GLY A 80 7.57 1.65 -0.26
CA GLY A 80 7.59 2.79 0.64
C GLY A 80 8.94 2.93 1.34
N VAL A 81 9.40 1.87 2.00
CA VAL A 81 10.69 1.84 2.70
C VAL A 81 11.85 2.13 1.74
N LEU A 82 11.94 1.44 0.61
CA LEU A 82 13.04 1.60 -0.36
C LEU A 82 13.06 3.01 -0.97
N SER A 83 11.89 3.61 -1.22
CA SER A 83 11.80 4.97 -1.76
C SER A 83 12.24 6.05 -0.77
N ALA A 84 12.19 5.77 0.54
CA ALA A 84 12.61 6.68 1.59
C ALA A 84 14.08 6.49 2.02
N CYS A 85 14.75 5.42 1.58
CA CYS A 85 16.16 5.18 1.86
C CYS A 85 17.06 6.22 1.18
N ASP A 86 18.10 6.68 1.89
CA ASP A 86 19.06 7.67 1.39
C ASP A 86 20.30 7.05 0.71
N TRP A 87 20.31 5.73 0.56
CA TRP A 87 21.41 4.99 -0.04
C TRP A 87 21.32 5.05 -1.58
N PRO A 88 22.35 5.56 -2.29
CA PRO A 88 22.27 5.81 -3.73
C PRO A 88 22.14 4.53 -4.58
N HIS A 89 22.46 3.37 -4.02
CA HIS A 89 22.40 2.08 -4.69
C HIS A 89 21.07 1.35 -4.41
N THR A 90 19.96 2.08 -4.35
CA THR A 90 18.61 1.54 -4.16
C THR A 90 17.71 1.96 -5.32
N HIS A 91 17.15 0.97 -6.02
CA HIS A 91 16.32 1.19 -7.21
C HIS A 91 15.05 0.33 -7.21
N VAL A 92 13.96 0.89 -7.71
CA VAL A 92 12.72 0.18 -8.03
C VAL A 92 12.47 0.32 -9.52
N SER A 93 12.33 -0.80 -10.24
CA SER A 93 12.34 -0.81 -11.71
C SER A 93 11.54 -1.98 -12.30
N ASP A 94 11.31 -1.95 -13.62
CA ASP A 94 10.86 -3.10 -14.39
C ASP A 94 12.02 -4.07 -14.68
N SER A 95 11.69 -5.29 -15.13
CA SER A 95 12.66 -6.36 -15.36
C SER A 95 13.89 -5.98 -16.20
N LEU A 96 13.74 -5.15 -17.24
CA LEU A 96 14.88 -4.81 -18.11
C LEU A 96 15.77 -3.79 -17.40
N ALA A 97 15.17 -2.73 -16.87
CA ALA A 97 15.90 -1.70 -16.15
C ALA A 97 16.59 -2.26 -14.89
N MET A 98 16.05 -3.31 -14.26
CA MET A 98 16.68 -3.95 -13.11
C MET A 98 18.09 -4.47 -13.41
N ALA A 99 18.28 -5.12 -14.55
CA ALA A 99 19.56 -5.70 -14.93
C ALA A 99 20.61 -4.60 -15.17
N ASP A 100 20.24 -3.54 -15.90
CA ASP A 100 21.13 -2.41 -16.17
C ASP A 100 21.58 -1.72 -14.88
N ARG A 101 20.65 -1.53 -13.92
CA ARG A 101 20.98 -0.96 -12.60
C ARG A 101 21.94 -1.86 -11.82
N ALA A 102 21.71 -3.17 -11.82
CA ALA A 102 22.58 -4.11 -11.12
C ALA A 102 24.00 -4.10 -11.68
N ILE A 103 24.15 -4.08 -13.02
CA ILE A 103 25.44 -3.99 -13.69
C ILE A 103 26.16 -2.69 -13.31
N ALA A 104 25.48 -1.54 -13.44
CA ALA A 104 26.06 -0.23 -13.16
C ALA A 104 26.52 -0.05 -11.68
N MET A 105 25.97 -0.83 -10.74
CA MET A 105 26.41 -0.83 -9.34
C MET A 105 27.61 -1.76 -9.07
N ALA A 106 27.87 -2.70 -9.97
CA ALA A 106 28.93 -3.70 -9.83
C ALA A 106 30.21 -3.34 -10.61
N GLU A 107 30.13 -2.39 -11.54
CA GLU A 107 31.27 -1.79 -12.27
C GLU A 107 32.03 -0.76 -11.41
#